data_AF-A0A497H1F2-F1
#
_entry.id   AF-A0A497H1F2-F1
#
_cell.length_a   1.000
_cell.length_b   1.000
_cell.length_c   1.000
_cell.angle_alpha   90.00
_cell.angle_beta   90.00
_cell.angle_gamma   90.00
#
_symmetry.space_group_name_H-M   'P 1'
#
loop_
_entity.id
_entity.type
_entity.pdbx_description
1 polymer ?
#
loop_
_entity_poly.entity_id
_entity_poly.type
_entity_poly.pdbx_seq_one_letter_code
_entity_poly.pdbx_strand_id
1 'polypeptide(L)'
;MSGSISYSIKAEIHEFNANSRVDYALAAANGAVEASLKHAPLLYTSSDGVPEATLRALNNLGVKKITFIDFAGNDAVAEELAANFEVERLTSMKEVTQSIKALKSSQALALGDDDYLTVTSLATGDGYYAPASYLAAYHGSPVADIGAMGETYHWGTVTQLWLFYAGDWYHGSRSLGHLAMASQPIMDYIKNGELPPIGWDAELQWFSRIVEAVYAYADSIGIDRSGLEAYTFVAPKTDLCFTIHHALLGNESTAGQFIGKTPGESAAYVSRSVLYPAIIFGNPDRNITTSSLMNFRDGQGVRGNDGVQYYAYTSRNIERLFGAFGRDYRGHCAIDNLLVDQNRASLYYYSGHGTGGGGVSYHPDNWAGNTVGLGGYDAWRGYQYWQGKTPRSGGFVWYNVEGETYNLYHFKWCDRDWENLHSQFVGWMSCTTFAHFGPEVYLEHGAVFGFGNANTGLSPHWEVHDLYFLEKVLYEGKSVGEAYSETLWRFERDFTTMDPTSIYGSFSLVIHSDQVLYGDPTIYIYSPLHWTEPEPVDGF
;
A
#
# COMPACT_ATOMS: atom_id res chain seq x y z
N MET A 1 -35.96 -49.32 -4.59
CA MET A 1 -37.06 -48.35 -4.73
C MET A 1 -36.45 -47.07 -5.25
N SER A 2 -36.76 -46.67 -6.49
CA SER A 2 -36.44 -45.33 -6.98
C SER A 2 -37.72 -44.49 -6.89
N GLY A 3 -37.64 -43.35 -6.22
CA GLY A 3 -38.73 -42.38 -6.13
C GLY A 3 -38.28 -41.08 -6.80
N SER A 4 -39.18 -40.45 -7.56
CA SER A 4 -38.99 -39.09 -8.08
C SER A 4 -39.77 -38.11 -7.24
N ILE A 5 -39.16 -36.98 -6.90
CA ILE A 5 -39.82 -35.85 -6.26
C ILE A 5 -40.00 -34.78 -7.34
N SER A 6 -41.24 -34.32 -7.57
CA SER A 6 -41.50 -33.16 -8.41
C SER A 6 -41.35 -31.89 -7.58
N TYR A 7 -40.58 -30.93 -8.08
CA TYR A 7 -40.51 -29.57 -7.56
C TYR A 7 -40.68 -28.57 -8.71
N SER A 8 -41.18 -27.38 -8.37
CA SER A 8 -41.25 -26.24 -9.29
C SER A 8 -40.28 -25.16 -8.83
N ILE A 9 -39.34 -24.77 -9.69
CA ILE A 9 -38.52 -23.57 -9.47
C ILE A 9 -39.25 -22.39 -10.10
N LYS A 10 -39.46 -21.34 -9.31
CA LYS A 10 -39.80 -20.02 -9.80
C LYS A 10 -38.53 -19.19 -9.73
N ALA A 11 -37.98 -18.83 -10.88
CA ALA A 11 -36.82 -17.94 -10.98
C ALA A 11 -37.28 -16.60 -11.52
N GLU A 12 -36.82 -15.53 -10.90
CA GLU A 12 -36.95 -14.16 -11.41
C GLU A 12 -35.60 -13.82 -12.06
N ILE A 13 -35.61 -13.63 -13.38
CA ILE A 13 -34.41 -13.30 -14.14
C ILE A 13 -34.35 -11.78 -14.21
N HIS A 14 -33.41 -11.20 -13.47
CA HIS A 14 -33.07 -9.79 -13.59
C HIS A 14 -31.97 -9.65 -14.65
N GLU A 15 -32.31 -9.03 -15.78
CA GLU A 15 -31.31 -8.62 -16.77
C GLU A 15 -30.70 -7.30 -16.28
N PHE A 16 -29.49 -7.38 -15.75
CA PHE A 16 -28.67 -6.21 -15.47
C PHE A 16 -27.81 -5.93 -16.70
N ASN A 17 -27.85 -4.72 -17.23
CA ASN A 17 -26.78 -4.28 -18.11
C ASN A 17 -25.51 -4.20 -17.26
N ALA A 18 -24.57 -5.12 -17.47
CA ALA A 18 -23.37 -5.24 -16.64
C ALA A 18 -22.58 -3.91 -16.53
N ASN A 19 -22.62 -3.09 -17.58
CA ASN A 19 -21.95 -1.78 -17.59
C ASN A 19 -22.67 -0.75 -16.70
N SER A 20 -24.00 -0.81 -16.61
CA SER A 20 -24.78 0.18 -15.84
C SER A 20 -24.44 0.19 -14.35
N ARG A 21 -24.12 -0.96 -13.75
CA ARG A 21 -23.75 -1.02 -12.33
C ARG A 21 -22.43 -0.29 -12.06
N VAL A 22 -21.46 -0.42 -12.96
CA VAL A 22 -20.18 0.28 -12.87
C VAL A 22 -20.39 1.78 -13.00
N ASP A 23 -21.15 2.18 -14.02
CA ASP A 23 -21.48 3.59 -14.27
C ASP A 23 -22.19 4.24 -13.06
N TYR A 24 -23.19 3.56 -12.47
CA TYR A 24 -23.90 4.07 -11.28
C TYR A 24 -23.00 4.14 -10.04
N ALA A 25 -22.16 3.13 -9.81
CA ALA A 25 -21.25 3.11 -8.67
C ALA A 25 -20.20 4.23 -8.77
N LEU A 26 -19.62 4.41 -9.95
CA LEU A 26 -18.66 5.48 -10.22
C LEU A 26 -19.31 6.87 -10.18
N ALA A 27 -20.55 7.01 -10.67
CA ALA A 27 -21.31 8.25 -10.55
C ALA A 27 -21.59 8.61 -9.08
N ALA A 28 -21.98 7.63 -8.27
CA ALA A 28 -22.18 7.81 -6.84
C ALA A 28 -20.88 8.18 -6.11
N ALA A 29 -19.78 7.48 -6.41
CA ALA A 29 -18.47 7.73 -5.80
C ALA A 29 -17.95 9.14 -6.11
N ASN A 30 -17.92 9.52 -7.39
CA ASN A 30 -17.46 10.84 -7.81
C ASN A 30 -18.43 11.95 -7.39
N GLY A 31 -19.73 11.65 -7.29
CA GLY A 31 -20.73 12.58 -6.76
C GLY A 31 -20.46 12.91 -5.30
N ALA A 32 -20.04 11.93 -4.50
CA ALA A 32 -19.62 12.14 -3.12
C ALA A 32 -18.35 12.99 -3.01
N VAL A 33 -17.38 12.80 -3.91
CA VAL A 33 -16.18 13.65 -3.99
C VAL A 33 -16.57 15.10 -4.27
N GLU A 34 -17.32 15.34 -5.33
CA GLU A 34 -17.77 16.69 -5.71
C GLU A 34 -18.61 17.35 -4.62
N ALA A 35 -19.55 16.62 -4.01
CA ALA A 35 -20.36 17.12 -2.91
C ALA A 35 -19.49 17.53 -1.72
N SER A 36 -18.46 16.74 -1.39
CA SER A 36 -17.52 17.03 -0.30
C SER A 36 -16.70 18.29 -0.59
N LEU A 37 -16.14 18.42 -1.80
CA LEU A 37 -15.39 19.61 -2.23
C LEU A 37 -16.29 20.87 -2.33
N LYS A 38 -17.57 20.72 -2.62
CA LYS A 38 -18.52 21.85 -2.65
C LYS A 38 -19.10 22.20 -1.28
N HIS A 39 -18.86 21.37 -0.25
CA HIS A 39 -19.65 21.38 0.98
C HIS A 39 -21.17 21.36 0.71
N ALA A 40 -21.58 20.54 -0.26
CA ALA A 40 -22.96 20.46 -0.75
C ALA A 40 -23.63 19.13 -0.36
N PRO A 41 -24.97 19.09 -0.29
CA PRO A 41 -25.71 17.84 -0.08
C PRO A 41 -25.52 16.87 -1.26
N LEU A 42 -25.29 15.59 -0.95
CA LEU A 42 -25.34 14.48 -1.92
C LEU A 42 -26.74 13.86 -1.90
N LEU A 43 -27.38 13.78 -3.07
CA LEU A 43 -28.69 13.15 -3.24
C LEU A 43 -28.64 12.18 -4.43
N TYR A 44 -29.44 11.12 -4.36
CA TYR A 44 -29.46 10.06 -5.37
C TYR A 44 -30.74 10.11 -6.21
N THR A 45 -30.63 9.68 -7.45
CA THR A 45 -31.75 9.38 -8.35
C THR A 45 -31.82 7.88 -8.62
N SER A 46 -32.95 7.41 -9.15
CA SER A 46 -33.04 6.05 -9.69
C SER A 46 -32.90 6.09 -11.21
N SER A 47 -32.72 4.93 -11.83
CA SER A 47 -32.60 4.83 -13.29
C SER A 47 -33.90 5.18 -14.03
N ASP A 48 -35.04 5.12 -13.32
CA ASP A 48 -36.38 5.32 -13.85
C ASP A 48 -36.99 6.69 -13.52
N GLY A 49 -36.29 7.56 -12.77
CA GLY A 49 -36.77 8.91 -12.48
C GLY A 49 -36.10 9.57 -11.27
N VAL A 50 -36.53 10.79 -10.95
CA VAL A 50 -36.11 11.46 -9.71
C VAL A 50 -37.04 11.03 -8.56
N PRO A 51 -36.53 10.39 -7.49
CA PRO A 51 -37.36 10.00 -6.37
C PRO A 51 -38.05 11.20 -5.70
N GLU A 52 -39.30 11.02 -5.26
CA GLU A 52 -40.07 12.08 -4.60
C GLU A 52 -39.34 12.65 -3.37
N ALA A 53 -38.63 11.79 -2.62
CA ALA A 53 -37.82 12.20 -1.49
C ALA A 53 -36.67 13.14 -1.91
N THR A 54 -36.02 12.87 -3.05
CA THR A 54 -34.96 13.70 -3.62
C THR A 54 -35.51 15.05 -4.07
N LEU A 55 -36.63 15.08 -4.82
CA LEU A 55 -37.30 16.33 -5.20
C LEU A 55 -37.71 17.16 -3.99
N ARG A 56 -38.25 16.52 -2.96
CA ARG A 56 -38.64 17.20 -1.71
C ARG A 56 -37.42 17.80 -1.00
N ALA A 57 -36.31 17.06 -0.94
CA ALA A 57 -35.06 17.56 -0.35
C ALA A 57 -34.52 18.77 -1.13
N LEU A 58 -34.43 18.67 -2.47
CA LEU A 58 -34.00 19.77 -3.34
C LEU A 58 -34.83 21.04 -3.12
N ASN A 59 -36.17 20.90 -3.07
CA ASN A 59 -37.08 22.02 -2.85
C ASN A 59 -36.95 22.61 -1.44
N ASN A 60 -36.89 21.78 -0.40
CA ASN A 60 -36.78 22.23 0.99
C ASN A 60 -35.46 22.96 1.27
N LEU A 61 -34.37 22.52 0.62
CA LEU A 61 -33.06 23.14 0.71
C LEU A 61 -32.94 24.39 -0.18
N GLY A 62 -33.96 24.69 -0.99
CA GLY A 62 -33.97 25.86 -1.87
C GLY A 62 -32.98 25.77 -3.03
N VAL A 63 -32.61 24.56 -3.46
CA VAL A 63 -31.60 24.32 -4.49
C VAL A 63 -32.00 24.98 -5.81
N LYS A 64 -31.03 25.62 -6.47
CA LYS A 64 -31.19 26.27 -7.78
C LYS A 64 -30.33 25.66 -8.86
N LYS A 65 -29.11 25.25 -8.50
CA LYS A 65 -28.16 24.60 -9.39
C LYS A 65 -27.86 23.19 -8.90
N ILE A 66 -27.81 22.24 -9.81
CA ILE A 66 -27.50 20.83 -9.57
C ILE A 66 -26.33 20.44 -10.46
N THR A 67 -25.33 19.76 -9.88
CA THR A 67 -24.38 18.97 -10.66
C THR A 67 -24.87 17.53 -10.69
N PHE A 68 -25.14 17.00 -11.88
CA PHE A 68 -25.64 15.65 -12.08
C PHE A 68 -24.57 14.79 -12.75
N ILE A 69 -24.01 13.85 -12.00
CA ILE A 69 -23.03 12.90 -12.53
C ILE A 69 -23.77 11.68 -13.05
N ASP A 70 -23.60 11.40 -14.35
CA ASP A 70 -24.44 10.45 -15.08
C ASP A 70 -23.65 9.75 -16.19
N PHE A 71 -22.87 8.74 -15.81
CA PHE A 71 -22.12 7.91 -16.76
C PHE A 71 -23.01 6.92 -17.53
N ALA A 72 -24.19 6.60 -17.01
CA ALA A 72 -25.11 5.62 -17.61
C ALA A 72 -26.07 6.22 -18.66
N GLY A 73 -26.06 7.54 -18.85
CA GLY A 73 -26.86 8.20 -19.89
C GLY A 73 -28.36 8.22 -19.58
N ASN A 74 -28.75 8.60 -18.37
CA ASN A 74 -30.15 8.66 -17.93
C ASN A 74 -30.84 9.95 -18.39
N ASP A 75 -31.07 10.10 -19.70
CA ASP A 75 -31.63 11.32 -20.31
C ASP A 75 -32.97 11.75 -19.71
N ALA A 76 -33.87 10.80 -19.41
CA ALA A 76 -35.17 11.10 -18.80
C ALA A 76 -35.03 11.76 -17.41
N VAL A 77 -34.07 11.31 -16.60
CA VAL A 77 -33.79 11.88 -15.28
C VAL A 77 -33.20 13.28 -15.43
N ALA A 78 -32.28 13.46 -16.40
CA ALA A 78 -31.69 14.77 -16.69
C ALA A 78 -32.74 15.79 -17.14
N GLU A 79 -33.67 15.39 -18.01
CA GLU A 79 -34.79 16.22 -18.47
C GLU A 79 -35.74 16.60 -17.32
N GLU A 80 -36.08 15.64 -16.44
CA GLU A 80 -36.93 15.89 -15.27
C GLU A 80 -36.29 16.92 -14.31
N LEU A 81 -34.99 16.81 -14.05
CA LEU A 81 -34.24 17.78 -13.25
C LEU A 81 -34.17 19.15 -13.96
N ALA A 82 -33.85 19.18 -15.24
CA ALA A 82 -33.69 20.42 -16.01
C ALA A 82 -35.01 21.21 -16.17
N ALA A 83 -36.16 20.56 -16.02
CA ALA A 83 -37.46 21.23 -16.02
C ALA A 83 -37.62 22.22 -14.85
N ASN A 84 -36.93 22.00 -13.72
CA ASN A 84 -37.11 22.78 -12.48
C ASN A 84 -35.82 23.40 -11.93
N PHE A 85 -34.64 22.96 -12.39
CA PHE A 85 -33.34 23.35 -11.85
C PHE A 85 -32.35 23.68 -12.98
N GLU A 86 -31.33 24.50 -12.67
CA GLU A 86 -30.17 24.65 -13.55
C GLU A 86 -29.27 23.41 -13.38
N VAL A 87 -29.14 22.59 -14.42
CA VAL A 87 -28.42 21.31 -14.35
C VAL A 87 -27.12 21.38 -15.15
N GLU A 88 -26.01 21.14 -14.45
CA GLU A 88 -24.71 20.83 -15.04
C GLU A 88 -24.54 19.32 -15.03
N ARG A 89 -24.66 18.69 -16.20
CA ARG A 89 -24.58 17.22 -16.35
C ARG A 89 -23.17 16.82 -16.76
N LEU A 90 -22.55 15.94 -15.99
CA LEU A 90 -21.23 15.35 -16.28
C LEU A 90 -21.41 13.89 -16.67
N THR A 91 -20.98 13.52 -17.86
CA THR A 91 -21.27 12.24 -18.50
C THR A 91 -20.02 11.39 -18.76
N SER A 92 -18.83 11.92 -18.48
CA SER A 92 -17.58 11.19 -18.64
C SER A 92 -16.62 11.42 -17.48
N MET A 93 -15.72 10.46 -17.25
CA MET A 93 -14.66 10.59 -16.24
C MET A 93 -13.75 11.79 -16.49
N LYS A 94 -13.57 12.19 -17.75
CA LYS A 94 -12.78 13.38 -18.11
C LYS A 94 -13.46 14.67 -17.64
N GLU A 95 -14.78 14.80 -17.85
CA GLU A 95 -15.56 15.96 -17.38
C GLU A 95 -15.56 16.03 -15.85
N VAL A 96 -15.74 14.89 -15.18
CA VAL A 96 -15.67 14.80 -13.71
C VAL A 96 -14.28 15.16 -13.18
N THR A 97 -13.22 14.64 -13.80
CA THR A 97 -11.84 14.97 -13.40
C THR A 97 -11.55 16.46 -13.55
N GLN A 98 -12.01 17.08 -14.64
CA GLN A 98 -11.88 18.53 -14.85
C GLN A 98 -12.66 19.34 -13.82
N SER A 99 -13.89 18.92 -13.49
CA SER A 99 -14.72 19.55 -12.45
C SER A 99 -14.04 19.45 -11.08
N ILE A 100 -13.56 18.27 -10.69
CA ILE A 100 -12.83 18.05 -9.43
C ILE A 100 -11.56 18.90 -9.38
N LYS A 101 -10.75 18.93 -10.44
CA LYS A 101 -9.55 19.80 -10.52
C LYS A 101 -9.92 21.28 -10.34
N ALA A 102 -10.97 21.74 -11.01
CA ALA A 102 -11.44 23.13 -10.87
C ALA A 102 -11.91 23.45 -9.43
N LEU A 103 -12.60 22.52 -8.77
CA LEU A 103 -13.03 22.67 -7.38
C LEU A 103 -11.83 22.70 -6.43
N LYS A 104 -10.88 21.78 -6.58
CA LYS A 104 -9.63 21.72 -5.80
C LYS A 104 -8.86 23.05 -5.89
N SER A 105 -8.64 23.58 -7.10
CA SER A 105 -7.95 24.87 -7.28
C SER A 105 -8.72 26.07 -6.70
N SER A 106 -10.03 25.96 -6.52
CA SER A 106 -10.86 27.03 -5.94
C SER A 106 -10.88 27.03 -4.41
N GLN A 107 -10.52 25.91 -3.78
CA GLN A 107 -10.40 25.81 -2.34
C GLN A 107 -9.03 26.32 -1.90
N ALA A 108 -8.98 27.13 -0.84
CA ALA A 108 -7.73 27.57 -0.22
C ALA A 108 -7.02 26.44 0.57
N LEU A 109 -7.47 25.19 0.42
CA LEU A 109 -6.86 24.04 1.08
C LEU A 109 -5.59 23.68 0.33
N ALA A 110 -4.49 23.53 1.07
CA ALA A 110 -3.20 23.07 0.56
C ALA A 110 -3.25 21.57 0.21
N LEU A 111 -4.21 21.16 -0.61
CA LEU A 111 -4.16 19.89 -1.32
C LEU A 111 -3.16 20.14 -2.45
N GLY A 112 -1.98 19.51 -2.40
CA GLY A 112 -0.92 19.71 -3.40
C GLY A 112 -1.46 19.58 -4.82
N ASP A 113 -0.81 20.20 -5.81
CA ASP A 113 -1.20 20.11 -7.23
C ASP A 113 -1.14 18.66 -7.79
N ASP A 114 -0.80 17.70 -6.95
CA ASP A 114 -0.57 16.30 -7.25
C ASP A 114 -1.71 15.68 -8.07
N ASP A 115 -1.27 15.08 -9.17
CA ASP A 115 -1.99 14.17 -10.03
C ASP A 115 -2.24 12.85 -9.28
N TYR A 116 -3.27 12.89 -8.43
CA TYR A 116 -3.72 11.78 -7.61
C TYR A 116 -4.93 11.09 -8.25
N LEU A 117 -4.90 9.76 -8.31
CA LEU A 117 -6.02 8.94 -8.78
C LEU A 117 -6.38 7.89 -7.72
N THR A 118 -7.63 7.92 -7.26
CA THR A 118 -8.19 6.85 -6.44
C THR A 118 -8.77 5.76 -7.34
N VAL A 119 -8.38 4.52 -7.12
CA VAL A 119 -8.82 3.36 -7.91
C VAL A 119 -9.53 2.36 -7.03
N THR A 120 -10.62 1.78 -7.50
CA THR A 120 -11.32 0.69 -6.81
C THR A 120 -11.57 -0.49 -7.76
N SER A 121 -12.12 -1.58 -7.22
CA SER A 121 -12.62 -2.71 -7.99
C SER A 121 -14.09 -2.93 -7.69
N LEU A 122 -14.88 -3.10 -8.74
CA LEU A 122 -16.30 -3.45 -8.65
C LEU A 122 -16.56 -4.95 -8.91
N ALA A 123 -15.50 -5.77 -8.96
CA ALA A 123 -15.59 -7.20 -9.29
C ALA A 123 -16.45 -7.99 -8.29
N THR A 124 -16.23 -7.83 -6.99
CA THR A 124 -17.07 -8.44 -5.94
C THR A 124 -18.46 -7.83 -5.87
N GLY A 125 -18.55 -6.53 -6.16
CA GLY A 125 -19.77 -5.76 -5.99
C GLY A 125 -20.11 -5.46 -4.52
N ASP A 126 -19.17 -5.65 -3.60
CA ASP A 126 -19.38 -5.42 -2.16
C ASP A 126 -19.46 -3.93 -1.79
N GLY A 127 -19.04 -3.03 -2.69
CA GLY A 127 -19.18 -1.59 -2.51
C GLY A 127 -17.91 -0.86 -2.05
N TYR A 128 -16.72 -1.34 -2.43
CA TYR A 128 -15.44 -0.67 -2.15
C TYR A 128 -15.31 0.73 -2.76
N TYR A 129 -16.16 1.10 -3.72
CA TYR A 129 -16.26 2.47 -4.23
C TYR A 129 -16.66 3.48 -3.15
N ALA A 130 -17.34 3.06 -2.08
CA ALA A 130 -17.71 3.92 -0.97
C ALA A 130 -16.48 4.36 -0.14
N PRO A 131 -15.65 3.47 0.43
CA PRO A 131 -14.41 3.89 1.09
C PRO A 131 -13.43 4.57 0.11
N ALA A 132 -13.41 4.17 -1.16
CA ALA A 132 -12.63 4.87 -2.19
C ALA A 132 -13.07 6.33 -2.34
N SER A 133 -14.38 6.60 -2.36
CA SER A 133 -14.91 7.97 -2.46
C SER A 133 -14.50 8.84 -1.27
N TYR A 134 -14.35 8.28 -0.07
CA TYR A 134 -13.90 9.04 1.09
C TYR A 134 -12.43 9.45 0.97
N LEU A 135 -11.56 8.52 0.57
CA LEU A 135 -10.15 8.82 0.30
C LEU A 135 -10.02 9.86 -0.82
N ALA A 136 -10.79 9.68 -1.89
CA ALA A 136 -10.79 10.57 -3.04
C ALA A 136 -11.27 11.98 -2.69
N ALA A 137 -12.27 12.09 -1.81
CA ALA A 137 -12.75 13.37 -1.29
C ALA A 137 -11.69 14.11 -0.46
N TYR A 138 -10.89 13.39 0.32
CA TYR A 138 -9.77 13.97 1.07
C TYR A 138 -8.71 14.55 0.14
N HIS A 139 -8.35 13.82 -0.93
CA HIS A 139 -7.32 14.26 -1.89
C HIS A 139 -7.82 15.21 -2.98
N GLY A 140 -9.14 15.36 -3.12
CA GLY A 140 -9.75 16.02 -4.27
C GLY A 140 -9.39 15.33 -5.59
N SER A 141 -9.58 14.01 -5.65
CA SER A 141 -9.27 13.18 -6.82
C SER A 141 -10.50 12.47 -7.38
N PRO A 142 -10.52 12.09 -8.67
CA PRO A 142 -11.56 11.21 -9.20
C PRO A 142 -11.43 9.77 -8.64
N VAL A 143 -12.54 9.04 -8.65
CA VAL A 143 -12.61 7.59 -8.38
C VAL A 143 -12.80 6.85 -9.70
N ALA A 144 -11.88 5.94 -10.02
CA ALA A 144 -11.93 5.08 -11.19
C ALA A 144 -12.07 3.59 -10.82
N ASP A 145 -12.58 2.78 -11.75
CA ASP A 145 -12.59 1.33 -11.65
C ASP A 145 -11.39 0.73 -12.40
N ILE A 146 -10.76 -0.28 -11.81
CA ILE A 146 -9.62 -0.99 -12.43
C ILE A 146 -9.96 -1.58 -13.81
N GLY A 147 -11.22 -1.93 -14.05
CA GLY A 147 -11.68 -2.50 -15.31
C GLY A 147 -11.60 -1.52 -16.49
N ALA A 148 -11.47 -0.21 -16.21
CA ALA A 148 -11.25 0.80 -17.25
C ALA A 148 -9.78 0.94 -17.67
N MET A 149 -8.83 0.34 -16.93
CA MET A 149 -7.38 0.47 -17.12
C MET A 149 -6.82 -0.64 -18.03
N GLY A 150 -7.45 -0.87 -19.18
CA GLY A 150 -6.95 -1.80 -20.19
C GLY A 150 -6.62 -3.21 -19.67
N GLU A 151 -5.39 -3.69 -19.94
CA GLU A 151 -4.93 -5.02 -19.52
C GLU A 151 -4.28 -5.05 -18.13
N THR A 152 -4.35 -3.97 -17.34
CA THR A 152 -3.70 -3.88 -16.02
C THR A 152 -4.06 -5.05 -15.11
N TYR A 153 -5.36 -5.35 -14.96
CA TYR A 153 -5.82 -6.47 -14.13
C TYR A 153 -5.30 -7.82 -14.64
N HIS A 154 -5.26 -8.00 -15.96
CA HIS A 154 -4.78 -9.23 -16.58
C HIS A 154 -3.29 -9.47 -16.27
N TRP A 155 -2.42 -8.50 -16.56
CA TRP A 155 -0.99 -8.63 -16.34
C TRP A 155 -0.65 -8.71 -14.86
N GLY A 156 -1.32 -7.93 -14.01
CA GLY A 156 -1.19 -8.07 -12.55
C GLY A 156 -1.49 -9.48 -12.07
N THR A 157 -2.59 -10.06 -12.56
CA THR A 157 -3.01 -11.43 -12.19
C THR A 157 -2.05 -12.48 -12.73
N VAL A 158 -1.63 -12.39 -14.00
CA VAL A 158 -0.65 -13.31 -14.60
C VAL A 158 0.66 -13.29 -13.81
N THR A 159 1.15 -12.11 -13.45
CA THR A 159 2.36 -11.96 -12.64
C THR A 159 2.19 -12.61 -11.28
N GLN A 160 1.13 -12.28 -10.54
CA GLN A 160 0.91 -12.87 -9.22
C GLN A 160 0.77 -14.39 -9.30
N LEU A 161 -0.01 -14.92 -10.24
CA LEU A 161 -0.16 -16.35 -10.42
C LEU A 161 1.18 -17.04 -10.70
N TRP A 162 2.03 -16.45 -11.53
CA TRP A 162 3.37 -16.97 -11.78
C TRP A 162 4.24 -16.97 -10.53
N LEU A 163 4.30 -15.84 -9.80
CA LEU A 163 5.10 -15.70 -8.58
C LEU A 163 4.71 -16.77 -7.56
N PHE A 164 3.41 -16.98 -7.33
CA PHE A 164 2.98 -18.06 -6.45
C PHE A 164 3.27 -19.43 -7.06
N TYR A 165 2.98 -19.66 -8.34
CA TYR A 165 3.22 -20.94 -9.03
C TYR A 165 4.68 -21.40 -8.95
N ALA A 166 5.62 -20.50 -9.23
CA ALA A 166 7.06 -20.76 -9.24
C ALA A 166 7.70 -20.74 -7.84
N GLY A 167 6.93 -20.37 -6.82
CA GLY A 167 7.37 -20.37 -5.43
C GLY A 167 7.46 -21.76 -4.79
N ASP A 168 7.99 -21.82 -3.57
CA ASP A 168 8.15 -23.05 -2.79
C ASP A 168 7.48 -22.90 -1.41
N TRP A 169 7.58 -23.90 -0.54
CA TRP A 169 7.13 -23.81 0.85
C TRP A 169 8.28 -23.41 1.77
N TYR A 170 8.09 -22.32 2.50
CA TYR A 170 9.07 -21.75 3.41
C TYR A 170 8.37 -21.27 4.70
N HIS A 171 8.80 -21.80 5.86
CA HIS A 171 8.27 -21.45 7.20
C HIS A 171 6.75 -21.54 7.37
N GLY A 172 6.13 -22.56 6.78
CA GLY A 172 4.69 -22.81 6.92
C GLY A 172 3.80 -21.98 5.98
N SER A 173 4.42 -21.22 5.09
CA SER A 173 3.75 -20.42 4.06
C SER A 173 4.39 -20.63 2.69
N ARG A 174 3.69 -20.24 1.63
CA ARG A 174 4.15 -20.38 0.26
C ARG A 174 5.04 -19.19 -0.10
N SER A 175 6.35 -19.38 -0.17
CA SER A 175 7.25 -18.37 -0.71
C SER A 175 6.89 -18.06 -2.17
N LEU A 176 7.32 -16.90 -2.65
CA LEU A 176 7.15 -16.51 -4.05
C LEU A 176 8.40 -16.88 -4.85
N GLY A 177 8.19 -17.26 -6.10
CA GLY A 177 9.24 -17.41 -7.10
C GLY A 177 9.63 -16.06 -7.71
N HIS A 178 10.47 -16.11 -8.73
CA HIS A 178 10.96 -14.93 -9.44
C HIS A 178 10.52 -14.93 -10.90
N LEU A 179 10.33 -13.75 -11.45
CA LEU A 179 10.15 -13.59 -12.89
C LEU A 179 11.52 -13.70 -13.58
N ALA A 180 11.52 -14.05 -14.85
CA ALA A 180 12.76 -14.01 -15.61
C ALA A 180 13.17 -12.56 -15.89
N MET A 181 14.44 -12.25 -15.64
CA MET A 181 15.08 -10.98 -16.00
C MET A 181 16.09 -11.18 -17.12
N ALA A 182 16.28 -10.16 -17.94
CA ALA A 182 17.39 -10.07 -18.87
C ALA A 182 18.33 -8.93 -18.48
N SER A 183 19.63 -9.12 -18.66
CA SER A 183 20.63 -8.10 -18.30
C SER A 183 20.83 -7.02 -19.37
N GLN A 184 20.13 -7.14 -20.49
CA GLN A 184 20.14 -6.23 -21.62
C GLN A 184 18.89 -6.51 -22.49
N PRO A 185 18.53 -5.64 -23.44
CA PRO A 185 17.41 -5.88 -24.34
C PRO A 185 17.53 -7.22 -25.08
N ILE A 186 16.41 -7.95 -25.22
CA ILE A 186 16.37 -9.27 -25.86
C ILE A 186 16.97 -9.27 -27.26
N MET A 187 16.74 -8.21 -28.03
CA MET A 187 17.29 -8.08 -29.38
C MET A 187 18.82 -7.96 -29.40
N ASP A 188 19.45 -7.50 -28.32
CA ASP A 188 20.89 -7.35 -28.25
C ASP A 188 21.58 -8.70 -28.03
N TYR A 189 20.98 -9.62 -27.27
CA TYR A 189 21.43 -11.03 -27.26
C TYR A 189 21.46 -11.62 -28.68
N ILE A 190 20.37 -11.45 -29.42
CA ILE A 190 20.26 -12.00 -30.79
C ILE A 190 21.31 -11.39 -31.72
N LYS A 191 21.52 -10.07 -31.66
CA LYS A 191 22.57 -9.39 -32.45
C LYS A 191 23.98 -9.87 -32.09
N ASN A 192 24.22 -10.20 -30.82
CA ASN A 192 25.49 -10.71 -30.33
C ASN A 192 25.69 -12.21 -30.61
N GLY A 193 24.71 -12.88 -31.21
CA GLY A 193 24.75 -14.33 -31.44
C GLY A 193 24.56 -15.16 -30.17
N GLU A 194 23.99 -14.55 -29.13
CA GLU A 194 23.69 -15.17 -27.83
C GLU A 194 22.22 -15.59 -27.77
N LEU A 195 21.93 -16.62 -26.98
CA LEU A 195 20.55 -16.96 -26.65
C LEU A 195 20.07 -16.06 -25.51
N PRO A 196 18.91 -15.41 -25.63
CA PRO A 196 18.33 -14.67 -24.52
C PRO A 196 18.00 -15.61 -23.35
N PRO A 197 17.90 -15.10 -22.11
CA PRO A 197 17.50 -15.90 -20.97
C PRO A 197 16.11 -16.51 -21.19
N ILE A 198 15.92 -17.73 -20.68
CA ILE A 198 14.61 -18.40 -20.69
C ILE A 198 13.63 -17.52 -19.91
N GLY A 199 12.45 -17.29 -20.50
CA GLY A 199 11.45 -16.35 -19.96
C GLY A 199 11.55 -14.92 -20.51
N TRP A 200 12.55 -14.60 -21.34
CA TRP A 200 12.55 -13.43 -22.24
C TRP A 200 12.33 -12.07 -21.54
N ASP A 201 12.83 -11.89 -20.32
CA ASP A 201 12.58 -10.69 -19.50
C ASP A 201 11.08 -10.49 -19.18
N ALA A 202 10.41 -11.56 -18.75
CA ALA A 202 9.00 -11.55 -18.38
C ALA A 202 8.66 -10.46 -17.36
N GLU A 203 9.58 -10.16 -16.44
CA GLU A 203 9.38 -9.08 -15.48
C GLU A 203 9.14 -7.73 -16.16
N LEU A 204 10.08 -7.32 -17.03
CA LEU A 204 9.96 -6.07 -17.75
C LEU A 204 8.69 -6.03 -18.60
N GLN A 205 8.43 -7.11 -19.34
CA GLN A 205 7.30 -7.17 -20.25
C GLN A 205 5.95 -7.10 -19.53
N TRP A 206 5.83 -7.68 -18.34
CA TRP A 206 4.55 -7.77 -17.66
C TRP A 206 4.29 -6.54 -16.80
N PHE A 207 5.31 -6.03 -16.10
CA PHE A 207 5.17 -4.80 -15.34
C PHE A 207 5.04 -3.55 -16.23
N SER A 208 5.77 -3.46 -17.36
CA SER A 208 5.59 -2.31 -18.27
C SER A 208 4.17 -2.22 -18.81
N ARG A 209 3.53 -3.36 -19.12
CA ARG A 209 2.14 -3.38 -19.59
C ARG A 209 1.13 -2.92 -18.54
N ILE A 210 1.43 -3.15 -17.26
CA ILE A 210 0.63 -2.61 -16.16
C ILE A 210 0.76 -1.08 -16.15
N VAL A 211 1.99 -0.56 -16.14
CA VAL A 211 2.29 0.88 -16.11
C VAL A 211 1.67 1.57 -17.33
N GLU A 212 1.94 1.08 -18.54
CA GLU A 212 1.45 1.65 -19.80
C GLU A 212 -0.08 1.77 -19.81
N ALA A 213 -0.80 0.76 -19.35
CA ALA A 213 -2.26 0.75 -19.35
C ALA A 213 -2.85 1.71 -18.30
N VAL A 214 -2.25 1.80 -17.11
CA VAL A 214 -2.67 2.76 -16.07
C VAL A 214 -2.40 4.20 -16.54
N TYR A 215 -1.21 4.47 -17.06
CA TYR A 215 -0.82 5.79 -17.54
C TYR A 215 -1.68 6.24 -18.73
N ALA A 216 -1.97 5.33 -19.68
CA ALA A 216 -2.86 5.63 -20.79
C ALA A 216 -4.26 5.99 -20.31
N TYR A 217 -4.77 5.32 -19.27
CA TYR A 217 -6.06 5.67 -18.68
C TYR A 217 -6.02 7.02 -17.97
N ALA A 218 -5.02 7.26 -17.11
CA ALA A 218 -4.84 8.50 -16.37
C ALA A 218 -4.78 9.72 -17.32
N ASP A 219 -3.96 9.62 -18.37
CA ASP A 219 -3.83 10.62 -19.44
C ASP A 219 -5.18 10.87 -20.15
N SER A 220 -5.95 9.80 -20.42
CA SER A 220 -7.25 9.91 -21.10
C SER A 220 -8.30 10.71 -20.33
N ILE A 221 -8.24 10.69 -18.99
CA ILE A 221 -9.15 11.43 -18.11
C ILE A 221 -8.58 12.79 -17.67
N GLY A 222 -7.34 13.11 -18.05
CA GLY A 222 -6.72 14.41 -17.78
C GLY A 222 -5.99 14.51 -16.44
N ILE A 223 -5.51 13.39 -15.90
CA ILE A 223 -4.46 13.38 -14.87
C ILE A 223 -3.13 13.61 -15.60
N ASP A 224 -2.38 14.65 -15.19
CA ASP A 224 -1.16 15.13 -15.85
C ASP A 224 0.07 14.36 -15.33
N ARG A 225 1.04 14.13 -16.22
CA ARG A 225 2.28 13.41 -15.90
C ARG A 225 3.41 14.33 -15.49
N SER A 226 3.14 15.62 -15.26
CA SER A 226 4.17 16.59 -14.87
C SER A 226 4.47 16.51 -13.38
N GLY A 227 5.23 15.49 -12.97
CA GLY A 227 5.61 15.28 -11.57
C GLY A 227 5.42 13.83 -11.14
N LEU A 228 5.42 13.60 -9.82
CA LEU A 228 5.17 12.28 -9.25
C LEU A 228 3.66 12.05 -9.14
N GLU A 229 3.11 11.15 -9.95
CA GLU A 229 1.69 10.78 -9.88
C GLU A 229 1.45 9.80 -8.73
N ALA A 230 0.31 9.91 -8.03
CA ALA A 230 -0.05 9.03 -6.93
C ALA A 230 -1.28 8.19 -7.25
N TYR A 231 -1.15 6.87 -7.15
CA TYR A 231 -2.22 5.91 -7.42
C TYR A 231 -2.57 5.13 -6.16
N THR A 232 -3.78 5.33 -5.62
CA THR A 232 -4.19 4.60 -4.42
C THR A 232 -5.38 3.70 -4.68
N PHE A 233 -5.15 2.41 -4.46
CA PHE A 233 -6.12 1.36 -4.69
C PHE A 233 -6.91 1.06 -3.41
N VAL A 234 -8.23 0.99 -3.50
CA VAL A 234 -9.12 0.64 -2.39
C VAL A 234 -9.94 -0.57 -2.80
N ALA A 235 -9.43 -1.75 -2.47
CA ALA A 235 -10.05 -3.05 -2.73
C ALA A 235 -9.31 -4.16 -1.95
N PRO A 236 -9.97 -5.28 -1.64
CA PRO A 236 -9.32 -6.40 -0.95
C PRO A 236 -8.30 -7.06 -1.88
N LYS A 237 -7.34 -7.80 -1.31
CA LYS A 237 -6.33 -8.55 -2.09
C LYS A 237 -6.93 -9.62 -3.02
N THR A 238 -8.17 -10.04 -2.77
CA THR A 238 -8.91 -10.95 -3.66
C THR A 238 -9.34 -10.30 -4.96
N ASP A 239 -9.48 -8.97 -4.96
CA ASP A 239 -9.96 -8.19 -6.10
C ASP A 239 -8.81 -7.46 -6.80
N LEU A 240 -7.79 -7.03 -6.06
CA LEU A 240 -6.60 -6.38 -6.61
C LEU A 240 -5.34 -6.99 -6.01
N CYS A 241 -4.54 -7.60 -6.88
CA CYS A 241 -3.25 -8.18 -6.53
C CYS A 241 -2.19 -7.12 -6.26
N PHE A 242 -1.20 -7.47 -5.42
CA PHE A 242 -0.16 -6.52 -5.03
C PHE A 242 0.76 -6.11 -6.18
N THR A 243 0.88 -6.97 -7.19
CA THR A 243 1.69 -6.75 -8.38
C THR A 243 1.21 -5.55 -9.21
N ILE A 244 -0.08 -5.18 -9.12
CA ILE A 244 -0.61 -4.01 -9.82
C ILE A 244 -0.01 -2.73 -9.26
N HIS A 245 -0.12 -2.52 -7.94
CA HIS A 245 0.39 -1.30 -7.32
C HIS A 245 1.92 -1.32 -7.18
N HIS A 246 2.55 -2.48 -7.02
CA HIS A 246 4.02 -2.58 -7.04
C HIS A 246 4.62 -2.03 -8.34
N ALA A 247 4.03 -2.36 -9.49
CA ALA A 247 4.51 -1.92 -10.81
C ALA A 247 4.58 -0.40 -10.96
N LEU A 248 3.75 0.32 -10.21
CA LEU A 248 3.57 1.77 -10.24
C LEU A 248 4.43 2.49 -9.18
N LEU A 249 5.36 1.79 -8.54
CA LEU A 249 6.37 2.42 -7.69
C LEU A 249 7.58 2.75 -8.56
N GLY A 250 7.95 4.02 -8.64
CA GLY A 250 9.07 4.49 -9.47
C GLY A 250 9.28 5.99 -9.41
N ASN A 251 10.13 6.55 -10.28
CA ASN A 251 10.40 7.99 -10.27
C ASN A 251 9.24 8.84 -10.79
N GLU A 252 8.40 8.31 -11.69
CA GLU A 252 7.27 9.05 -12.28
C GLU A 252 5.95 8.79 -11.54
N SER A 253 5.86 7.72 -10.74
CA SER A 253 4.68 7.48 -9.93
C SER A 253 4.96 6.75 -8.63
N THR A 254 3.99 6.83 -7.72
CA THR A 254 3.93 6.05 -6.50
C THR A 254 2.55 5.44 -6.35
N ALA A 255 2.45 4.33 -5.62
CA ALA A 255 1.19 3.66 -5.43
C ALA A 255 1.07 2.95 -4.07
N GLY A 256 -0.16 2.85 -3.57
CA GLY A 256 -0.45 2.11 -2.35
C GLY A 256 -1.83 1.46 -2.40
N GLN A 257 -2.09 0.51 -1.49
CA GLN A 257 -3.38 -0.19 -1.44
C GLN A 257 -3.95 -0.28 -0.03
N PHE A 258 -5.23 0.06 0.12
CA PHE A 258 -6.05 -0.28 1.28
C PHE A 258 -6.70 -1.66 1.05
N ILE A 259 -6.28 -2.65 1.85
CA ILE A 259 -6.59 -4.08 1.66
C ILE A 259 -7.68 -4.64 2.59
N GLY A 260 -8.58 -3.79 3.09
CA GLY A 260 -9.64 -4.25 4.00
C GLY A 260 -10.50 -5.34 3.37
N LYS A 261 -10.80 -6.40 4.13
CA LYS A 261 -11.55 -7.58 3.65
C LYS A 261 -13.03 -7.30 3.46
N THR A 262 -13.52 -6.19 4.00
CA THR A 262 -14.87 -5.67 3.81
C THR A 262 -14.85 -4.17 3.53
N PRO A 263 -15.89 -3.58 2.93
CA PRO A 263 -15.97 -2.13 2.75
C PRO A 263 -15.90 -1.35 4.06
N GLY A 264 -16.47 -1.88 5.15
CA GLY A 264 -16.42 -1.25 6.47
C GLY A 264 -15.01 -1.23 7.06
N GLU A 265 -14.26 -2.31 6.88
CA GLU A 265 -12.85 -2.39 7.27
C GLU A 265 -11.98 -1.44 6.44
N SER A 266 -12.16 -1.42 5.11
CA SER A 266 -11.48 -0.44 4.24
C SER A 266 -11.83 1.00 4.62
N ALA A 267 -13.08 1.28 5.00
CA ALA A 267 -13.48 2.60 5.50
C ALA A 267 -12.75 2.95 6.80
N ALA A 268 -12.56 1.99 7.72
CA ALA A 268 -11.79 2.20 8.94
C ALA A 268 -10.30 2.50 8.64
N TYR A 269 -9.70 1.81 7.66
CA TYR A 269 -8.31 2.06 7.27
C TYR A 269 -8.13 3.43 6.60
N VAL A 270 -9.01 3.77 5.65
CA VAL A 270 -9.03 5.09 5.01
C VAL A 270 -9.24 6.19 6.05
N SER A 271 -10.20 6.02 6.96
CA SER A 271 -10.43 6.99 8.05
C SER A 271 -9.18 7.19 8.90
N ARG A 272 -8.47 6.10 9.24
CA ARG A 272 -7.23 6.17 10.02
C ARG A 272 -6.13 6.91 9.28
N SER A 273 -6.01 6.72 7.97
CA SER A 273 -5.04 7.43 7.13
C SER A 273 -5.36 8.92 7.01
N VAL A 274 -6.60 9.26 6.65
CA VAL A 274 -7.07 10.64 6.48
C VAL A 274 -6.98 11.43 7.79
N LEU A 275 -7.37 10.81 8.90
CA LEU A 275 -7.32 11.44 10.23
C LEU A 275 -5.98 11.24 10.93
N TYR A 276 -5.01 10.55 10.30
CA TYR A 276 -3.70 10.29 10.88
C TYR A 276 -3.11 11.53 11.54
N PRO A 277 -3.22 12.73 10.92
CA PRO A 277 -2.59 13.88 11.49
C PRO A 277 -3.09 14.33 12.86
N ALA A 278 -4.32 13.98 13.21
CA ALA A 278 -4.91 14.25 14.52
C ALA A 278 -4.83 13.03 15.45
N ILE A 279 -5.17 11.83 14.95
CA ILE A 279 -5.32 10.65 15.80
C ILE A 279 -4.00 10.18 16.41
N ILE A 280 -2.85 10.43 15.77
CA ILE A 280 -1.55 10.03 16.32
C ILE A 280 -1.24 10.77 17.63
N PHE A 281 -1.75 11.98 17.82
CA PHE A 281 -1.62 12.72 19.09
C PHE A 281 -2.49 12.13 20.21
N GLY A 282 -3.54 11.38 19.86
CA GLY A 282 -4.31 10.58 20.80
C GLY A 282 -3.54 9.38 21.37
N ASN A 283 -2.40 9.00 20.77
CA ASN A 283 -1.49 8.03 21.35
C ASN A 283 -0.59 8.71 22.41
N PRO A 284 -0.74 8.40 23.72
CA PRO A 284 0.09 8.98 24.77
C PRO A 284 1.56 8.57 24.64
N ASP A 285 1.83 7.43 23.99
CA ASP A 285 3.13 6.82 23.81
C ASP A 285 3.68 7.03 22.38
N ARG A 286 3.15 8.00 21.62
CA ARG A 286 3.57 8.29 20.23
C ARG A 286 5.07 8.56 20.04
N ASN A 287 5.79 8.92 21.10
CA ASN A 287 7.24 9.13 21.07
C ASN A 287 8.05 7.85 21.34
N ILE A 288 7.40 6.74 21.68
CA ILE A 288 8.03 5.42 21.76
C ILE A 288 8.10 4.83 20.35
N THR A 289 9.26 4.26 20.02
CA THR A 289 9.49 3.56 18.76
C THR A 289 10.20 2.24 19.04
N THR A 290 9.93 1.24 18.22
CA THR A 290 10.45 -0.11 18.46
C THR A 290 10.91 -0.80 17.19
N SER A 291 11.65 -1.89 17.34
CA SER A 291 12.14 -2.69 16.22
C SER A 291 12.40 -4.13 16.65
N SER A 292 12.49 -5.01 15.66
CA SER A 292 13.03 -6.35 15.83
C SER A 292 14.12 -6.61 14.79
N LEU A 293 15.37 -6.39 15.20
CA LEU A 293 16.56 -6.56 14.38
C LEU A 293 17.14 -7.96 14.57
N MET A 294 16.55 -8.94 13.91
CA MET A 294 16.87 -10.37 14.04
C MET A 294 17.97 -10.81 13.07
N ASN A 295 17.97 -10.28 11.85
CA ASN A 295 19.09 -10.38 10.90
C ASN A 295 19.36 -9.02 10.29
N PHE A 296 20.61 -8.63 10.32
CA PHE A 296 20.99 -7.31 9.85
C PHE A 296 22.49 -7.21 9.57
N ARG A 297 22.84 -6.23 8.75
CA ARG A 297 24.23 -5.89 8.40
C ARG A 297 24.68 -4.64 9.16
N ASP A 298 25.98 -4.59 9.41
CA ASP A 298 26.63 -3.44 10.05
C ASP A 298 28.01 -3.24 9.44
N GLY A 299 28.07 -2.50 8.33
CA GLY A 299 29.28 -2.13 7.59
C GLY A 299 29.47 -2.80 6.23
N GLN A 300 28.53 -3.62 5.75
CA GLN A 300 28.64 -4.20 4.40
C GLN A 300 28.18 -3.20 3.34
N GLY A 301 28.99 -3.03 2.28
CA GLY A 301 28.67 -2.17 1.16
C GLY A 301 27.97 -2.87 0.00
N VAL A 302 27.09 -2.15 -0.69
CA VAL A 302 26.49 -2.50 -1.99
C VAL A 302 26.65 -1.35 -2.98
N ARG A 303 26.74 -1.66 -4.27
CA ARG A 303 26.83 -0.63 -5.32
C ARG A 303 25.48 -0.51 -6.00
N GLY A 304 24.84 0.66 -5.90
CA GLY A 304 23.55 0.91 -6.53
C GLY A 304 23.64 1.01 -8.05
N ASN A 305 22.49 1.13 -8.70
CA ASN A 305 22.37 1.30 -10.16
C ASN A 305 23.04 2.58 -10.67
N ASP A 306 23.12 3.60 -9.82
CA ASP A 306 23.85 4.85 -10.05
C ASP A 306 25.38 4.71 -9.96
N GLY A 307 25.88 3.52 -9.66
CA GLY A 307 27.30 3.23 -9.49
C GLY A 307 27.89 3.70 -8.16
N VAL A 308 27.08 4.28 -7.26
CA VAL A 308 27.49 4.77 -5.94
C VAL A 308 27.55 3.62 -4.94
N GLN A 309 28.53 3.68 -4.03
CA GLN A 309 28.69 2.70 -2.96
C GLN A 309 27.89 3.12 -1.73
N TYR A 310 26.93 2.28 -1.36
CA TYR A 310 26.08 2.41 -0.18
C TYR A 310 26.50 1.40 0.89
N TYR A 311 26.19 1.66 2.16
CA TYR A 311 26.56 0.78 3.28
C TYR A 311 25.38 0.52 4.20
N ALA A 312 25.14 -0.74 4.52
CA ALA A 312 24.15 -1.15 5.51
C ALA A 312 24.74 -1.04 6.91
N TYR A 313 24.35 0.01 7.65
CA TYR A 313 24.62 0.19 9.09
C TYR A 313 23.32 0.08 9.88
N THR A 314 22.57 -1.02 9.67
CA THR A 314 21.15 -1.13 10.03
C THR A 314 20.90 -0.83 11.51
N SER A 315 21.60 -1.51 12.42
CA SER A 315 21.37 -1.28 13.85
C SER A 315 21.68 0.15 14.31
N ARG A 316 22.69 0.80 13.71
CA ARG A 316 23.08 2.18 14.05
C ARG A 316 22.11 3.21 13.46
N ASN A 317 21.69 2.99 12.23
CA ASN A 317 20.79 3.89 11.53
C ASN A 317 19.37 3.77 12.09
N ILE A 318 18.89 2.58 12.43
CA ILE A 318 17.60 2.43 13.12
C ILE A 318 17.65 3.10 14.48
N GLU A 319 18.67 2.85 15.32
CA GLU A 319 18.82 3.56 16.61
C GLU A 319 18.80 5.09 16.42
N ARG A 320 19.55 5.61 15.44
CA ARG A 320 19.56 7.05 15.12
C ARG A 320 18.20 7.58 14.65
N LEU A 321 17.57 6.91 13.68
CA LEU A 321 16.36 7.38 13.02
C LEU A 321 15.13 7.22 13.92
N PHE A 322 15.07 6.15 14.70
CA PHE A 322 13.96 5.83 15.59
C PHE A 322 14.07 6.62 16.90
N GLY A 323 15.29 6.90 17.38
CA GLY A 323 15.55 7.81 18.50
C GLY A 323 15.64 9.30 18.12
N ALA A 324 15.39 9.65 16.87
CA ALA A 324 15.51 11.04 16.41
C ALA A 324 14.47 11.95 17.05
N PHE A 325 14.86 13.22 17.26
CA PHE A 325 13.97 14.30 17.71
C PHE A 325 13.29 14.03 19.06
N GLY A 326 14.00 13.35 19.98
CA GLY A 326 13.54 13.12 21.34
C GLY A 326 12.62 11.90 21.49
N ARG A 327 12.51 11.06 20.47
CA ARG A 327 11.85 9.75 20.57
C ARG A 327 12.64 8.80 21.46
N ASP A 328 11.91 7.94 22.17
CA ASP A 328 12.47 6.86 22.99
C ASP A 328 12.48 5.57 22.16
N TYR A 329 13.66 5.16 21.72
CA TYR A 329 13.84 3.96 20.91
C TYR A 329 14.13 2.74 21.79
N ARG A 330 13.34 1.69 21.60
CA ARG A 330 13.41 0.43 22.35
C ARG A 330 13.31 -0.76 21.40
N GLY A 331 14.46 -1.33 21.01
CA GLY A 331 14.49 -2.55 20.22
C GLY A 331 14.20 -3.80 21.07
N HIS A 332 13.55 -4.80 20.49
CA HIS A 332 13.23 -6.05 21.15
C HIS A 332 13.51 -7.26 20.26
N CYS A 333 14.07 -8.29 20.87
CA CYS A 333 14.27 -9.61 20.26
C CYS A 333 13.60 -10.72 21.08
N ALA A 334 13.08 -10.41 22.27
CA ALA A 334 12.18 -11.28 23.01
C ALA A 334 10.72 -10.91 22.70
N ILE A 335 9.85 -11.92 22.56
CA ILE A 335 8.46 -11.70 22.14
C ILE A 335 7.65 -10.96 23.20
N ASP A 336 7.79 -11.30 24.49
CA ASP A 336 7.00 -10.70 25.57
C ASP A 336 7.21 -9.18 25.66
N ASN A 337 8.45 -8.71 25.51
CA ASN A 337 8.75 -7.29 25.52
C ASN A 337 8.34 -6.61 24.21
N LEU A 338 8.50 -7.29 23.07
CA LEU A 338 8.00 -6.77 21.81
C LEU A 338 6.50 -6.52 21.88
N LEU A 339 5.70 -7.45 22.42
CA LEU A 339 4.24 -7.30 22.55
C LEU A 339 3.86 -6.04 23.34
N VAL A 340 4.62 -5.70 24.38
CA VAL A 340 4.37 -4.48 25.18
C VAL A 340 4.56 -3.22 24.34
N ASP A 341 5.68 -3.11 23.62
CA ASP A 341 5.97 -1.89 22.85
C ASP A 341 5.24 -1.85 21.50
N GLN A 342 4.91 -2.99 20.90
CA GLN A 342 4.11 -3.05 19.69
C GLN A 342 2.74 -2.38 19.88
N ASN A 343 2.09 -2.61 21.02
CA ASN A 343 0.77 -2.06 21.37
C ASN A 343 0.78 -0.58 21.78
N ARG A 344 1.87 0.16 21.56
CA ARG A 344 1.95 1.58 21.91
C ARG A 344 2.89 2.42 21.06
N ALA A 345 3.92 1.82 20.46
CA ALA A 345 4.90 2.52 19.66
C ALA A 345 4.28 3.12 18.40
N SER A 346 4.73 4.32 18.01
CA SER A 346 4.31 4.94 16.75
C SER A 346 5.01 4.37 15.53
N LEU A 347 6.21 3.79 15.70
CA LEU A 347 6.98 3.17 14.62
C LEU A 347 7.44 1.77 15.02
N TYR A 348 7.36 0.85 14.07
CA TYR A 348 7.95 -0.48 14.17
C TYR A 348 8.71 -0.81 12.89
N TYR A 349 9.95 -1.29 13.03
CA TYR A 349 10.72 -1.84 11.92
C TYR A 349 11.25 -3.24 12.24
N TYR A 350 10.97 -4.18 11.34
CA TYR A 350 11.47 -5.53 11.42
C TYR A 350 12.58 -5.74 10.37
N SER A 351 13.68 -6.36 10.81
CA SER A 351 14.77 -6.78 9.94
C SER A 351 15.15 -8.21 10.30
N GLY A 352 14.85 -9.17 9.43
CA GLY A 352 15.07 -10.57 9.76
C GLY A 352 15.12 -11.48 8.55
N HIS A 353 15.18 -12.79 8.81
CA HIS A 353 15.03 -13.77 7.73
C HIS A 353 13.59 -13.64 7.21
N GLY A 354 13.37 -14.05 5.96
CA GLY A 354 12.02 -14.32 5.49
C GLY A 354 11.33 -15.21 6.51
N THR A 355 10.20 -14.80 7.05
CA THR A 355 9.36 -15.67 7.89
C THR A 355 8.37 -16.46 7.03
N GLY A 356 8.49 -16.35 5.70
CA GLY A 356 7.49 -16.82 4.75
C GLY A 356 6.17 -16.07 4.90
N GLY A 357 6.11 -14.95 5.63
CA GLY A 357 4.85 -14.38 6.09
C GLY A 357 4.11 -15.22 7.12
N GLY A 358 4.82 -16.12 7.82
CA GLY A 358 4.29 -16.91 8.92
C GLY A 358 4.20 -16.13 10.23
N GLY A 359 5.03 -15.11 10.48
CA GLY A 359 4.99 -14.36 11.74
C GLY A 359 6.22 -13.51 12.04
N VAL A 360 6.42 -13.19 13.32
CA VAL A 360 7.56 -12.41 13.84
C VAL A 360 8.60 -13.31 14.49
N SER A 361 9.85 -13.13 14.08
CA SER A 361 11.00 -13.86 14.62
C SER A 361 11.40 -13.36 16.01
N TYR A 362 11.74 -14.27 16.92
CA TYR A 362 12.26 -13.91 18.24
C TYR A 362 13.29 -14.92 18.78
N HIS A 363 14.04 -14.50 19.80
CA HIS A 363 14.95 -15.35 20.57
C HIS A 363 14.22 -15.99 21.76
N PRO A 364 14.22 -17.33 21.90
CA PRO A 364 13.52 -18.01 22.99
C PRO A 364 14.21 -17.81 24.36
N ASP A 365 13.40 -17.67 25.42
CA ASP A 365 13.83 -17.35 26.79
C ASP A 365 14.86 -18.34 27.37
N ASN A 366 14.75 -19.61 26.99
CA ASN A 366 15.56 -20.72 27.51
C ASN A 366 17.03 -20.64 27.09
N TRP A 367 17.34 -19.84 26.09
CA TRP A 367 18.67 -19.75 25.49
C TRP A 367 19.67 -18.99 26.34
N ALA A 368 19.16 -18.03 27.10
CA ALA A 368 19.97 -17.21 27.98
C ALA A 368 20.43 -17.96 29.26
N GLY A 369 19.98 -19.20 29.44
CA GLY A 369 20.41 -20.08 30.54
C GLY A 369 21.70 -20.87 30.29
N ASN A 370 22.17 -21.02 29.04
CA ASN A 370 23.31 -21.92 28.73
C ASN A 370 24.57 -21.22 28.18
N THR A 371 24.50 -19.92 27.86
CA THR A 371 25.69 -19.08 27.70
C THR A 371 26.01 -18.42 29.03
N VAL A 372 27.14 -18.83 29.63
CA VAL A 372 27.70 -18.31 30.89
C VAL A 372 27.63 -16.78 30.91
N GLY A 373 26.66 -16.21 31.65
CA GLY A 373 26.62 -14.80 32.04
C GLY A 373 25.54 -13.86 31.45
N LEU A 374 24.56 -14.33 30.66
CA LEU A 374 23.57 -13.43 30.01
C LEU A 374 22.07 -13.76 30.27
N GLY A 375 21.76 -14.45 31.38
CA GLY A 375 20.42 -14.88 31.80
C GLY A 375 19.22 -14.05 31.31
N GLY A 376 18.28 -14.66 30.60
CA GLY A 376 16.95 -14.18 30.22
C GLY A 376 16.77 -12.80 29.57
N TYR A 377 17.81 -12.01 29.26
CA TYR A 377 17.60 -10.60 28.91
C TYR A 377 17.23 -10.41 27.44
N ASP A 378 16.08 -9.76 27.23
CA ASP A 378 15.72 -9.11 25.99
C ASP A 378 16.83 -8.17 25.50
N ALA A 379 16.96 -8.08 24.18
CA ALA A 379 18.04 -7.43 23.50
C ALA A 379 17.51 -6.49 22.44
N TRP A 380 18.13 -5.32 22.33
CA TRP A 380 17.76 -4.33 21.31
C TRP A 380 18.11 -4.74 19.87
N ARG A 381 18.91 -5.80 19.71
CA ARG A 381 19.21 -6.46 18.43
C ARG A 381 19.64 -7.90 18.66
N GLY A 382 19.44 -8.75 17.65
CA GLY A 382 19.76 -10.17 17.66
C GLY A 382 21.27 -10.44 17.75
N TYR A 383 21.62 -11.71 17.96
CA TYR A 383 23.01 -12.17 18.05
C TYR A 383 23.17 -13.63 17.58
N GLN A 384 24.36 -13.99 17.08
CA GLN A 384 24.68 -15.33 16.55
C GLN A 384 25.44 -16.19 17.57
N TYR A 385 25.16 -17.50 17.61
CA TYR A 385 25.91 -18.46 18.43
C TYR A 385 27.28 -18.82 17.86
N TRP A 386 28.17 -19.24 18.77
CA TRP A 386 29.48 -19.88 18.60
C TRP A 386 30.75 -19.04 18.86
N GLN A 387 30.68 -17.72 19.12
CA GLN A 387 31.90 -16.92 19.37
C GLN A 387 31.85 -16.00 20.60
N GLY A 388 30.94 -16.22 21.56
CA GLY A 388 30.82 -15.35 22.74
C GLY A 388 30.36 -13.92 22.42
N LYS A 389 29.75 -13.72 21.24
CA LYS A 389 29.14 -12.43 20.87
C LYS A 389 27.84 -12.23 21.65
N THR A 390 27.61 -10.98 22.04
CA THR A 390 26.44 -10.51 22.79
C THR A 390 25.72 -9.44 21.97
N PRO A 391 24.51 -9.00 22.35
CA PRO A 391 23.87 -7.83 21.73
C PRO A 391 24.75 -6.57 21.72
N ARG A 392 25.77 -6.48 22.59
CA ARG A 392 26.72 -5.35 22.65
C ARG A 392 27.90 -5.49 21.70
N SER A 393 28.13 -6.66 21.10
CA SER A 393 29.34 -6.96 20.33
C SER A 393 29.42 -6.27 18.95
N GLY A 394 28.34 -5.63 18.48
CA GLY A 394 28.31 -4.97 17.17
C GLY A 394 28.41 -5.94 16.00
N GLY A 395 28.27 -5.42 14.78
CA GLY A 395 28.52 -6.18 13.57
C GLY A 395 27.29 -6.92 13.01
N PHE A 396 27.55 -7.73 11.98
CA PHE A 396 26.57 -8.53 11.26
C PHE A 396 26.03 -9.69 12.10
N VAL A 397 24.73 -9.95 11.96
CA VAL A 397 24.04 -11.10 12.56
C VAL A 397 23.28 -11.86 11.50
N TRP A 398 23.46 -13.18 11.53
CA TRP A 398 22.73 -14.16 10.72
C TRP A 398 22.47 -15.41 11.54
N TYR A 399 21.21 -15.82 11.64
CA TYR A 399 20.84 -17.09 12.25
C TYR A 399 20.41 -18.13 11.21
N ASN A 400 20.50 -19.40 11.57
CA ASN A 400 19.93 -20.51 10.80
C ASN A 400 18.60 -20.91 11.44
N VAL A 401 17.59 -21.14 10.61
CA VAL A 401 16.23 -21.48 11.05
C VAL A 401 16.14 -22.92 11.55
N GLU A 402 17.02 -23.81 11.08
CA GLU A 402 17.14 -25.19 11.57
C GLU A 402 17.93 -25.30 12.89
N GLY A 403 18.35 -24.17 13.48
CA GLY A 403 19.07 -24.12 14.75
C GLY A 403 18.17 -23.79 15.95
N GLU A 404 18.65 -24.08 17.15
CA GLU A 404 17.94 -23.82 18.43
C GLU A 404 17.81 -22.33 18.81
N THR A 405 18.31 -21.40 17.98
CA THR A 405 18.50 -19.97 18.32
C THR A 405 17.32 -19.08 17.97
N TYR A 406 16.31 -19.64 17.30
CA TYR A 406 15.26 -18.93 16.60
C TYR A 406 13.92 -19.60 16.86
N ASN A 407 12.89 -18.79 17.10
CA ASN A 407 11.52 -19.26 17.04
C ASN A 407 10.63 -18.22 16.33
N LEU A 408 9.48 -18.67 15.86
CA LEU A 408 8.52 -17.86 15.11
C LEU A 408 7.24 -17.67 15.93
N TYR A 409 6.92 -16.41 16.21
CA TYR A 409 5.63 -16.03 16.75
C TYR A 409 4.65 -15.86 15.58
N HIS A 410 3.91 -16.93 15.29
CA HIS A 410 3.03 -16.96 14.11
C HIS A 410 1.98 -15.84 14.15
N PHE A 411 1.61 -15.26 13.00
CA PHE A 411 0.66 -14.13 12.94
C PHE A 411 -0.70 -14.43 13.54
N LYS A 412 -1.16 -15.68 13.55
CA LYS A 412 -2.33 -16.13 14.33
C LYS A 412 -2.23 -15.76 15.83
N TRP A 413 -1.04 -15.85 16.40
CA TRP A 413 -0.80 -15.51 17.81
C TRP A 413 -0.59 -14.01 17.99
N CYS A 414 0.04 -13.35 17.01
CA CYS A 414 0.05 -11.88 16.95
C CYS A 414 -1.38 -11.33 16.96
N ASP A 415 -2.26 -11.86 16.10
CA ASP A 415 -3.68 -11.49 15.98
C ASP A 415 -4.47 -11.71 17.29
N ARG A 416 -4.06 -12.70 18.09
CA ARG A 416 -4.65 -12.95 19.41
C ARG A 416 -4.19 -11.95 20.47
N ASP A 417 -2.92 -11.55 20.44
CA ASP A 417 -2.25 -10.88 21.56
C ASP A 417 -1.96 -9.40 21.32
N TRP A 418 -1.97 -8.95 20.07
CA TRP A 418 -1.96 -7.54 19.76
C TRP A 418 -3.31 -6.94 20.12
N GLU A 419 -3.24 -5.73 20.66
CA GLU A 419 -4.40 -4.93 20.98
C GLU A 419 -4.56 -3.88 19.87
N ASN A 420 -4.61 -2.61 20.24
CA ASN A 420 -4.56 -1.50 19.30
C ASN A 420 -3.10 -1.10 19.06
N LEU A 421 -2.70 -0.98 17.80
CA LEU A 421 -1.38 -0.51 17.40
C LEU A 421 -1.31 1.02 17.28
N HIS A 422 -2.37 1.75 17.66
CA HIS A 422 -2.39 3.19 17.83
C HIS A 422 -1.82 3.99 16.64
N SER A 423 -2.25 3.62 15.43
CA SER A 423 -1.81 4.25 14.17
C SER A 423 -0.30 4.11 13.94
N GLN A 424 0.28 2.97 14.34
CA GLN A 424 1.68 2.66 14.09
C GLN A 424 2.01 2.58 12.60
N PHE A 425 3.17 3.11 12.23
CA PHE A 425 3.81 2.86 10.94
C PHE A 425 4.67 1.60 11.05
N VAL A 426 4.49 0.67 10.11
CA VAL A 426 5.10 -0.66 10.15
C VAL A 426 5.98 -0.89 8.92
N GLY A 427 7.26 -1.19 9.14
CA GLY A 427 8.22 -1.51 8.09
C GLY A 427 8.83 -2.90 8.24
N TRP A 428 9.01 -3.61 7.12
CA TRP A 428 9.53 -4.98 7.12
C TRP A 428 10.55 -5.25 6.01
N MET A 429 11.76 -5.58 6.43
CA MET A 429 12.76 -6.25 5.61
C MET A 429 12.71 -7.76 5.93
N SER A 430 11.96 -8.50 5.13
CA SER A 430 11.75 -9.94 5.29
C SER A 430 11.13 -10.55 4.04
N CYS A 431 11.62 -11.69 3.58
CA CYS A 431 11.02 -12.36 2.43
C CYS A 431 9.53 -12.69 2.65
N THR A 432 8.74 -12.35 1.63
CA THR A 432 7.34 -12.70 1.34
C THR A 432 6.30 -12.27 2.35
N THR A 433 6.71 -11.64 3.46
CA THR A 433 5.80 -11.30 4.55
C THR A 433 4.64 -10.43 4.09
N PHE A 434 4.91 -9.50 3.17
CA PHE A 434 3.91 -8.56 2.70
C PHE A 434 3.05 -9.10 1.56
N ALA A 435 3.34 -10.28 1.00
CA ALA A 435 2.41 -10.98 0.12
C ALA A 435 1.35 -11.80 0.88
N HIS A 436 1.52 -11.99 2.19
CA HIS A 436 0.71 -12.90 3.00
C HIS A 436 -0.10 -12.16 4.09
N PHE A 437 -0.20 -12.75 5.28
CA PHE A 437 -1.09 -12.30 6.36
C PHE A 437 -0.57 -11.07 7.10
N GLY A 438 0.75 -10.85 7.12
CA GLY A 438 1.39 -9.77 7.87
C GLY A 438 0.68 -8.42 7.75
N PRO A 439 0.54 -7.85 6.54
CA PRO A 439 -0.08 -6.53 6.37
C PRO A 439 -1.55 -6.50 6.79
N GLU A 440 -2.31 -7.58 6.60
CA GLU A 440 -3.70 -7.65 7.05
C GLU A 440 -3.77 -7.57 8.58
N VAL A 441 -3.02 -8.42 9.27
CA VAL A 441 -3.02 -8.45 10.74
C VAL A 441 -2.57 -7.11 11.33
N TYR A 442 -1.53 -6.48 10.77
CA TYR A 442 -1.11 -5.15 11.23
C TYR A 442 -2.21 -4.08 11.06
N LEU A 443 -2.84 -4.02 9.89
CA LEU A 443 -3.89 -3.03 9.61
C LEU A 443 -5.15 -3.29 10.44
N GLU A 444 -5.55 -4.56 10.60
CA GLU A 444 -6.69 -4.98 11.44
C GLU A 444 -6.51 -4.51 12.89
N HIS A 445 -5.28 -4.58 13.41
CA HIS A 445 -4.94 -4.18 14.78
C HIS A 445 -4.67 -2.70 14.99
N GLY A 446 -4.72 -1.84 13.97
CA GLY A 446 -4.57 -0.39 14.21
C GLY A 446 -3.39 0.28 13.54
N ALA A 447 -2.56 -0.43 12.76
CA ALA A 447 -1.48 0.22 12.01
C ALA A 447 -2.05 1.20 10.98
N VAL A 448 -1.44 2.38 10.82
CA VAL A 448 -1.88 3.34 9.81
C VAL A 448 -1.38 2.98 8.42
N PHE A 449 -0.20 2.37 8.36
CA PHE A 449 0.53 2.13 7.13
C PHE A 449 1.50 0.97 7.30
N GLY A 450 1.65 0.16 6.27
CA GLY A 450 2.64 -0.91 6.21
C GLY A 450 3.45 -0.85 4.92
N PHE A 451 4.77 -1.04 5.00
CA PHE A 451 5.58 -1.39 3.82
C PHE A 451 6.49 -2.59 4.09
N GLY A 452 6.81 -3.33 3.02
CA GLY A 452 7.75 -4.43 3.11
C GLY A 452 7.79 -5.28 1.84
N ASN A 453 8.65 -6.30 1.84
CA ASN A 453 8.86 -7.15 0.68
C ASN A 453 7.69 -8.15 0.49
N ALA A 454 7.01 -8.10 -0.66
CA ALA A 454 6.09 -9.16 -1.07
C ALA A 454 6.86 -10.38 -1.62
N ASN A 455 8.09 -10.19 -2.07
CA ASN A 455 9.02 -11.21 -2.53
C ASN A 455 10.29 -11.18 -1.67
N THR A 456 11.50 -11.06 -2.20
CA THR A 456 12.71 -11.28 -1.39
C THR A 456 13.21 -10.04 -0.64
N GLY A 457 13.32 -10.13 0.69
CA GLY A 457 14.04 -9.16 1.52
C GLY A 457 15.51 -9.55 1.68
N LEU A 458 16.33 -9.30 0.65
CA LEU A 458 17.75 -9.68 0.66
C LEU A 458 18.63 -8.68 1.40
N SER A 459 19.33 -9.15 2.43
CA SER A 459 20.37 -8.40 3.12
C SER A 459 21.73 -8.50 2.41
N PRO A 460 22.51 -7.41 2.23
CA PRO A 460 22.27 -6.00 2.62
C PRO A 460 21.43 -5.17 1.66
N HIS A 461 21.01 -5.70 0.50
CA HIS A 461 20.40 -4.95 -0.59
C HIS A 461 19.20 -4.11 -0.12
N TRP A 462 18.21 -4.77 0.49
CA TRP A 462 16.99 -4.13 0.95
C TRP A 462 17.14 -3.36 2.25
N GLU A 463 18.08 -3.76 3.10
CA GLU A 463 18.42 -2.95 4.27
C GLU A 463 18.91 -1.57 3.87
N VAL A 464 19.74 -1.45 2.84
CA VAL A 464 20.19 -0.14 2.38
C VAL A 464 19.02 0.68 1.87
N HIS A 465 18.19 0.12 0.99
CA HIS A 465 17.00 0.81 0.51
C HIS A 465 16.15 1.35 1.68
N ASP A 466 15.78 0.48 2.61
CA ASP A 466 14.90 0.81 3.74
C ASP A 466 15.50 1.91 4.62
N LEU A 467 16.81 1.91 4.86
CA LEU A 467 17.46 2.95 5.67
C LEU A 467 17.41 4.33 5.00
N TYR A 468 17.62 4.41 3.68
CA TYR A 468 17.54 5.68 2.94
C TYR A 468 16.10 6.17 2.83
N PHE A 469 15.17 5.25 2.58
CA PHE A 469 13.74 5.53 2.60
C PHE A 469 13.28 6.06 3.98
N LEU A 470 13.62 5.36 5.06
CA LEU A 470 13.27 5.77 6.43
C LEU A 470 13.90 7.11 6.83
N GLU A 471 15.11 7.42 6.36
CA GLU A 471 15.72 8.72 6.58
C GLU A 471 14.91 9.85 5.93
N LYS A 472 14.45 9.65 4.69
CA LYS A 472 13.59 10.62 3.99
C LYS A 472 12.26 10.85 4.69
N VAL A 473 11.59 9.78 5.08
CA VAL A 473 10.29 9.86 5.77
C VAL A 473 10.44 10.48 7.16
N LEU A 474 11.34 9.95 7.98
CA LEU A 474 11.40 10.30 9.41
C LEU A 474 12.22 11.56 9.69
N TYR A 475 13.26 11.81 8.89
CA TYR A 475 14.25 12.86 9.12
C TYR A 475 14.08 14.05 8.17
N GLU A 476 13.84 13.81 6.88
CA GLU A 476 13.61 14.87 5.89
C GLU A 476 12.14 15.34 5.87
N GLY A 477 11.20 14.54 6.40
CA GLY A 477 9.78 14.90 6.50
C GLY A 477 9.01 14.75 5.19
N LYS A 478 9.46 13.85 4.31
CA LYS A 478 8.78 13.55 3.03
C LYS A 478 7.58 12.62 3.24
N SER A 479 6.64 12.66 2.30
CA SER A 479 5.60 11.62 2.22
C SER A 479 6.25 10.26 1.94
N VAL A 480 5.55 9.18 2.30
CA VAL A 480 6.06 7.82 2.06
C VAL A 480 6.34 7.57 0.58
N GLY A 481 5.42 7.94 -0.30
CA GLY A 481 5.49 7.70 -1.73
C GLY A 481 6.63 8.47 -2.38
N GLU A 482 6.78 9.76 -2.06
CA GLU A 482 7.90 10.59 -2.53
C GLU A 482 9.25 10.00 -2.08
N ALA A 483 9.37 9.68 -0.79
CA ALA A 483 10.59 9.10 -0.23
C ALA A 483 10.95 7.77 -0.91
N TYR A 484 9.95 6.94 -1.18
CA TYR A 484 10.12 5.64 -1.80
C TYR A 484 10.56 5.80 -3.27
N SER A 485 9.83 6.61 -4.04
CA SER A 485 10.10 6.90 -5.45
C SER A 485 11.51 7.45 -5.68
N GLU A 486 11.98 8.39 -4.85
CA GLU A 486 13.35 8.95 -4.96
C GLU A 486 14.47 7.92 -4.69
N THR A 487 14.13 6.82 -4.01
CA THR A 487 15.07 5.81 -3.54
C THR A 487 15.07 4.59 -4.45
N LEU A 488 13.92 4.19 -4.97
CA LEU A 488 13.70 2.91 -5.65
C LEU A 488 14.65 2.69 -6.83
N TRP A 489 14.75 3.63 -7.77
CA TRP A 489 15.49 3.43 -9.03
C TRP A 489 16.98 3.12 -8.81
N ARG A 490 17.54 3.49 -7.65
CA ARG A 490 18.93 3.22 -7.26
C ARG A 490 19.15 1.76 -6.89
N PHE A 491 18.08 1.07 -6.50
CA PHE A 491 18.10 -0.26 -5.90
C PHE A 491 17.18 -1.28 -6.59
N GLU A 492 16.30 -0.85 -7.49
CA GLU A 492 15.35 -1.72 -8.17
C GLU A 492 15.08 -1.26 -9.60
N ARG A 493 14.35 -2.10 -10.35
CA ARG A 493 13.82 -1.75 -11.66
C ARG A 493 12.68 -0.76 -11.51
N ASP A 494 12.81 0.37 -12.16
CA ASP A 494 11.81 1.42 -12.27
C ASP A 494 11.08 1.27 -13.60
N PHE A 495 9.91 0.64 -13.56
CA PHE A 495 9.06 0.44 -14.74
C PHE A 495 8.32 1.72 -15.14
N THR A 496 8.34 2.75 -14.30
CA THR A 496 7.64 4.02 -14.56
C THR A 496 8.40 4.89 -15.55
N THR A 497 9.74 4.90 -15.46
CA THR A 497 10.61 5.66 -16.40
C THR A 497 11.15 4.81 -17.54
N MET A 498 11.22 3.49 -17.36
CA MET A 498 11.91 2.56 -18.26
C MET A 498 13.38 2.95 -18.52
N ASP A 499 14.02 3.68 -17.59
CA ASP A 499 15.42 4.08 -17.68
C ASP A 499 16.32 2.83 -17.69
N PRO A 500 17.12 2.59 -18.75
CA PRO A 500 18.04 1.46 -18.83
C PRO A 500 18.99 1.33 -17.63
N THR A 501 19.34 2.44 -16.98
CA THR A 501 20.19 2.47 -15.77
C THR A 501 19.57 1.69 -14.63
N SER A 502 18.25 1.84 -14.43
CA SER A 502 17.51 1.13 -13.41
C SER A 502 17.03 -0.24 -13.91
N ILE A 503 16.54 -0.34 -15.15
CA ILE A 503 16.01 -1.58 -15.73
C ILE A 503 17.07 -2.68 -15.86
N TYR A 504 18.31 -2.32 -16.24
CA TYR A 504 19.43 -3.27 -16.45
C TYR A 504 20.59 -3.03 -15.48
N GLY A 505 20.36 -2.21 -14.45
CA GLY A 505 21.34 -1.90 -13.42
C GLY A 505 21.76 -3.17 -12.67
N SER A 506 23.05 -3.26 -12.33
CA SER A 506 23.60 -4.46 -11.71
C SER A 506 22.96 -4.80 -10.37
N PHE A 507 22.41 -3.80 -9.66
CA PHE A 507 21.73 -4.04 -8.39
C PHE A 507 20.32 -4.60 -8.65
N SER A 508 19.56 -3.99 -9.55
CA SER A 508 18.21 -4.46 -9.93
C SER A 508 18.18 -5.91 -10.41
N LEU A 509 19.25 -6.36 -11.07
CA LEU A 509 19.34 -7.72 -11.61
C LEU A 509 19.72 -8.77 -10.54
N VAL A 510 19.96 -8.37 -9.29
CA VAL A 510 20.34 -9.31 -8.22
C VAL A 510 19.13 -10.09 -7.73
N ILE A 511 17.98 -9.45 -7.53
CA ILE A 511 16.82 -10.10 -6.93
C ILE A 511 15.51 -9.32 -7.14
N HIS A 512 14.37 -10.02 -7.08
CA HIS A 512 13.05 -9.39 -7.04
C HIS A 512 12.57 -9.33 -5.60
N SER A 513 12.26 -8.12 -5.15
CA SER A 513 11.72 -7.91 -3.80
C SER A 513 10.23 -7.69 -3.78
N ASP A 514 9.68 -7.20 -4.88
CA ASP A 514 8.30 -6.75 -5.01
C ASP A 514 7.86 -5.96 -3.75
N GLN A 515 8.63 -4.96 -3.30
CA GLN A 515 8.24 -4.16 -2.14
C GLN A 515 6.93 -3.42 -2.42
N VAL A 516 6.04 -3.43 -1.44
CA VAL A 516 4.66 -2.95 -1.56
C VAL A 516 4.34 -1.97 -0.44
N LEU A 517 3.42 -1.05 -0.74
CA LEU A 517 2.90 -0.05 0.17
C LEU A 517 1.41 -0.35 0.44
N TYR A 518 1.08 -0.63 1.69
CA TYR A 518 -0.29 -0.80 2.15
C TYR A 518 -0.74 0.38 2.99
N GLY A 519 -1.60 1.20 2.40
CA GLY A 519 -2.04 2.50 2.90
C GLY A 519 -1.98 3.55 1.80
N ASP A 520 -2.14 4.81 2.19
CA ASP A 520 -2.03 5.96 1.30
C ASP A 520 -0.55 6.33 1.10
N PRO A 521 0.00 6.25 -0.13
CA PRO A 521 1.40 6.57 -0.38
C PRO A 521 1.71 8.05 -0.10
N THR A 522 0.73 8.96 -0.11
CA THR A 522 0.97 10.38 0.16
C THR A 522 1.03 10.71 1.64
N ILE A 523 0.85 9.73 2.52
CA ILE A 523 0.87 9.94 3.97
C ILE A 523 2.25 10.44 4.43
N TYR A 524 2.24 11.40 5.34
CA TYR A 524 3.40 11.80 6.12
C TYR A 524 3.41 11.03 7.44
N ILE A 525 4.54 10.45 7.82
CA ILE A 525 4.64 9.71 9.08
C ILE A 525 5.00 10.66 10.21
N TYR A 526 4.42 10.43 11.39
CA TYR A 526 4.67 11.25 12.57
C TYR A 526 6.16 11.32 12.89
N SER A 527 6.66 12.55 13.01
CA SER A 527 8.01 12.85 13.48
C SER A 527 7.95 14.09 14.35
N PRO A 528 8.46 14.07 15.59
CA PRO A 528 8.33 15.21 16.51
C PRO A 528 8.92 16.53 15.98
N LEU A 529 9.86 16.47 15.03
CA LEU A 529 10.42 17.66 14.40
C LEU A 529 9.45 18.34 13.42
N HIS A 530 8.68 17.54 12.67
CA HIS A 530 7.92 18.02 11.49
C HIS A 530 6.44 18.23 11.80
N TRP A 531 6.00 17.83 12.99
CA TRP A 531 4.60 17.72 13.36
C TRP A 531 4.27 18.57 14.57
N THR A 532 3.19 19.35 14.46
CA THR A 532 2.59 20.09 15.57
C THR A 532 1.24 19.48 15.89
N GLU A 533 0.95 19.30 17.18
CA GLU A 533 -0.36 18.83 17.62
C GLU A 533 -1.43 19.82 17.17
N PRO A 534 -2.48 19.37 16.45
CA PRO A 534 -3.53 20.27 16.02
C PRO A 534 -4.26 20.83 17.24
N GLU A 535 -4.54 22.14 17.22
CA GLU A 535 -5.39 22.75 18.25
C GLU A 535 -6.82 22.21 18.12
N PRO A 536 -7.43 21.69 19.20
CA PRO A 536 -8.83 21.32 19.18
C PRO A 536 -9.67 22.53 18.79
N VAL A 537 -10.59 22.34 17.83
CA VAL A 537 -11.60 23.35 17.54
C VAL A 537 -12.62 23.31 18.67
N ASP A 538 -12.64 24.34 19.52
CA ASP A 538 -13.65 24.49 20.57
C ASP A 538 -15.04 24.63 19.96
N GLY A 539 -15.83 23.55 20.03
CA GLY A 539 -17.29 23.58 19.82
C GLY A 539 -17.76 23.38 18.38
N PHE A 540 -18.58 22.34 18.20
CA PHE A 540 -19.71 22.33 17.28
C PHE A 540 -20.99 22.06 18.08
#